data_AF-A0A3G9JPL6-F1
#
_entry.id   AF-A0A3G9JPL6-F1
#
_cell.length_a   1.000
_cell.length_b   1.000
_cell.length_c   1.000
_cell.angle_alpha   90.00
_cell.angle_beta   90.00
_cell.angle_gamma   90.00
#
_symmetry.space_group_name_H-M   'P 1'
#
loop_
_entity.id
_entity.type
_entity.pdbx_description
1 polymer ?
#
loop_
_entity_poly.entity_id
_entity_poly.type
_entity_poly.pdbx_seq_one_letter_code
_entity_poly.pdbx_strand_id
1 'polypeptide(L)'
;MNQYSALKQALKPHLAWHGARLSFLALFLLALIKVKTVNLSELAVGFGGKALKESNYKRLQRFFRNFELDYSEIAKIVVGWLKLPQPWVLSLDRTTWELGEHC
;
A
#
# COMPACT_ATOMS: atom_id res chain seq x y z
N MET A 1 -9.40 5.09 -18.69
CA MET A 1 -9.44 5.09 -17.21
C MET A 1 -8.00 5.14 -16.70
N ASN A 2 -7.64 6.06 -15.80
CA ASN A 2 -6.26 6.14 -15.28
C ASN A 2 -6.01 4.93 -14.33
N GLN A 3 -4.78 4.41 -14.26
CA GLN A 3 -4.37 3.33 -13.35
C GLN A 3 -4.80 3.62 -11.91
N TYR A 4 -4.69 4.87 -11.47
CA TYR A 4 -5.18 5.34 -10.16
C TYR A 4 -6.67 5.08 -9.97
N SER A 5 -7.52 5.46 -10.93
CA SER A 5 -8.98 5.32 -10.79
C SER A 5 -9.38 3.85 -10.83
N ALA A 6 -8.72 3.04 -11.67
CA ALA A 6 -8.97 1.60 -11.73
C ALA A 6 -8.63 0.92 -10.40
N LEU A 7 -7.44 1.19 -9.84
CA LEU A 7 -7.01 0.60 -8.57
C LEU A 7 -7.88 1.05 -7.40
N LYS A 8 -8.24 2.33 -7.33
CA LYS A 8 -9.15 2.83 -6.30
C LYS A 8 -10.53 2.18 -6.38
N GLN A 9 -11.06 1.98 -7.59
CA GLN A 9 -12.34 1.31 -7.79
C GLN A 9 -12.28 -0.18 -7.42
N ALA A 10 -11.17 -0.85 -7.72
CA ALA A 10 -10.94 -2.24 -7.32
C ALA A 10 -10.84 -2.40 -5.80
N LEU A 11 -10.24 -1.44 -5.08
CA LEU A 11 -10.09 -1.48 -3.62
C LEU A 11 -11.39 -1.18 -2.86
N LYS A 12 -12.25 -0.31 -3.40
CA LYS A 12 -13.44 0.23 -2.70
C LYS A 12 -14.41 -0.84 -2.16
N PRO A 13 -14.73 -1.94 -2.88
CA PRO A 13 -15.64 -2.97 -2.37
C PRO A 13 -15.07 -3.77 -1.20
N HIS A 14 -13.75 -3.77 -1.04
CA HIS A 14 -13.07 -4.62 -0.06
C HIS A 14 -12.64 -3.87 1.20
N LEU A 15 -12.56 -2.54 1.14
CA LEU A 15 -12.11 -1.68 2.22
C LEU A 15 -13.20 -0.67 2.56
N ALA A 16 -13.76 -0.75 3.76
CA ALA A 16 -14.74 0.21 4.28
C ALA A 16 -14.09 1.54 4.72
N TRP A 17 -12.99 1.94 4.06
CA TRP A 17 -12.20 3.09 4.42
C TRP A 17 -12.79 4.38 3.84
N HIS A 18 -12.52 5.49 4.53
CA HIS A 18 -12.82 6.82 4.01
C HIS A 18 -12.15 7.03 2.64
N GLY A 19 -12.85 7.71 1.71
CA GLY A 19 -12.41 7.85 0.33
C GLY A 19 -11.02 8.47 0.15
N ALA A 20 -10.59 9.34 1.08
CA ALA A 20 -9.25 9.90 1.09
C ALA A 20 -8.15 8.86 1.36
N ARG A 21 -8.43 7.86 2.21
CA ARG A 21 -7.51 6.75 2.52
C ARG A 21 -7.41 5.80 1.33
N LEU A 22 -8.53 5.48 0.68
CA LEU A 22 -8.52 4.72 -0.58
C LEU A 22 -7.73 5.43 -1.68
N SER A 23 -7.92 6.75 -1.82
CA SER A 23 -7.14 7.56 -2.76
C SER A 23 -5.64 7.52 -2.43
N PHE A 24 -5.28 7.59 -1.14
CA PHE A 24 -3.89 7.48 -0.71
C PHE A 24 -3.33 6.10 -1.04
N LEU A 25 -4.00 5.02 -0.67
CA LEU A 25 -3.54 3.65 -0.89
C LEU A 25 -3.30 3.38 -2.38
N ALA A 26 -4.22 3.81 -3.26
CA ALA A 26 -4.04 3.66 -4.70
C ALA A 26 -2.80 4.41 -5.22
N LEU A 27 -2.56 5.65 -4.78
CA LEU A 27 -1.35 6.39 -5.16
C LEU A 27 -0.09 5.75 -4.59
N PHE A 28 -0.15 5.28 -3.35
CA PHE A 28 0.95 4.64 -2.65
C PHE A 28 1.41 3.35 -3.34
N LEU A 29 0.47 2.47 -3.70
CA LEU A 29 0.77 1.24 -4.41
C LEU A 29 1.37 1.49 -5.79
N LEU A 30 0.86 2.47 -6.53
CA LEU A 30 1.44 2.86 -7.82
C LEU A 30 2.87 3.42 -7.66
N ALA A 31 3.12 4.22 -6.63
CA ALA A 31 4.44 4.74 -6.33
C ALA A 31 5.41 3.61 -5.92
N LEU A 32 4.98 2.66 -5.07
CA LEU A 32 5.77 1.49 -4.70
C LEU A 32 6.19 0.68 -5.92
N ILE A 33 5.26 0.37 -6.83
CA ILE A 33 5.55 -0.40 -8.05
C ILE A 33 6.52 0.37 -8.96
N LYS A 34 6.34 1.69 -9.07
CA LYS A 34 7.15 2.54 -9.94
C LYS A 34 8.58 2.70 -9.43
N VAL A 35 8.75 2.97 -8.13
CA VAL A 35 10.02 3.35 -7.52
C VAL A 35 10.76 2.13 -6.94
N LYS A 36 10.05 1.04 -6.65
CA LYS A 36 10.60 -0.25 -6.21
C LYS A 36 11.43 -0.19 -4.92
N THR A 37 11.02 0.68 -4.00
CA THR A 37 11.63 0.87 -2.68
C THR A 37 10.58 1.31 -1.68
N VAL A 38 10.85 1.07 -0.40
CA VAL A 38 10.02 1.53 0.73
C VAL A 38 10.51 2.86 1.32
N ASN A 39 11.59 3.44 0.78
CA ASN A 39 12.10 4.73 1.22
C ASN A 39 11.05 5.84 0.96
N LEU A 40 10.55 6.47 2.03
CA LEU A 40 9.49 7.48 1.92
C LEU A 40 9.89 8.70 1.09
N SER A 41 11.16 9.10 1.08
CA SER A 41 11.66 10.23 0.30
C SER A 41 11.62 9.91 -1.20
N GLU A 42 12.00 8.69 -1.57
CA GLU A 42 11.92 8.23 -2.96
C GLU A 42 10.47 8.01 -3.40
N LEU A 43 9.63 7.43 -2.53
CA LEU A 43 8.19 7.27 -2.76
C LEU A 43 7.48 8.61 -2.99
N ALA A 44 7.89 9.68 -2.28
CA ALA A 44 7.32 11.00 -2.45
C ALA A 44 7.51 11.57 -3.86
N VAL A 45 8.58 11.15 -4.57
CA VAL A 45 8.82 11.47 -5.98
C VAL A 45 7.91 10.64 -6.91
N GLY A 46 7.52 9.44 -6.49
CA GLY A 46 6.62 8.55 -7.22
C GLY A 46 5.16 9.03 -7.25
N PHE A 47 4.73 9.82 -6.27
CA PHE A 47 3.41 10.46 -6.22
C PHE A 47 3.36 11.58 -7.27
N GLY A 48 3.00 11.24 -8.51
CA GLY A 48 2.86 12.22 -9.59
C GLY A 48 1.83 13.32 -9.29
N GLY A 49 1.75 14.32 -10.18
CA GLY A 49 0.84 15.46 -10.06
C GLY A 49 1.56 16.78 -9.77
N LYS A 50 0.81 17.78 -9.31
CA LYS A 50 1.29 19.17 -9.09
C LYS A 50 1.75 19.46 -7.65
N ALA A 51 1.62 18.49 -6.74
CA ALA A 51 2.02 18.68 -5.35
C ALA A 51 3.56 18.70 -5.23
N LEU A 52 4.06 19.52 -4.30
CA LEU A 52 5.48 19.52 -3.94
C LEU A 52 5.89 18.17 -3.36
N LYS A 53 7.15 17.76 -3.59
CA LYS A 53 7.71 16.50 -3.08
C LYS A 53 7.63 16.44 -1.55
N GLU A 54 7.90 17.56 -0.89
CA GLU A 54 7.85 17.72 0.57
C GLU A 54 6.42 17.55 1.10
N SER A 55 5.42 17.99 0.33
CA SER A 55 4.01 17.79 0.68
C SER A 55 3.61 16.32 0.58
N ASN A 56 4.09 15.61 -0.45
CA ASN A 56 3.88 14.15 -0.57
C ASN A 56 4.59 13.38 0.54
N TYR A 57 5.82 13.78 0.89
CA TYR A 57 6.57 13.18 1.99
C TYR A 57 5.82 13.31 3.33
N LYS A 58 5.34 14.52 3.66
CA LYS A 58 4.49 14.75 4.84
C LYS A 58 3.20 13.92 4.80
N ARG A 59 2.59 13.76 3.62
CA ARG A 59 1.38 12.94 3.45
C ARG A 59 1.65 11.46 3.74
N LEU A 60 2.76 10.91 3.25
CA LEU A 60 3.21 9.55 3.56
C LEU A 60 3.41 9.37 5.08
N GLN A 61 4.19 10.25 5.70
CA GLN A 61 4.44 10.21 7.15
C GLN A 61 3.14 10.27 7.97
N ARG A 62 2.21 11.17 7.62
CA ARG A 62 0.93 11.30 8.32
C ARG A 62 0.05 10.06 8.19
N PHE A 63 0.05 9.42 7.03
CA PHE A 63 -0.73 8.20 6.84
C PHE A 63 -0.20 7.09 7.77
N PHE A 64 1.10 6.76 7.67
CA PHE A 64 1.67 5.67 8.48
C PHE A 64 1.74 5.98 9.98
N ARG A 65 1.76 7.25 10.38
CA ARG A 65 1.70 7.64 11.80
C ARG A 65 0.32 7.44 12.41
N ASN A 66 -0.74 7.73 11.65
CA ASN A 66 -2.08 7.91 12.21
C ASN A 66 -3.09 6.85 11.73
N PHE A 67 -2.68 5.96 10.83
CA PHE A 67 -3.55 4.95 10.27
C PHE A 67 -3.03 3.57 10.59
N GLU A 68 -3.81 2.85 11.38
CA GLU A 68 -3.57 1.44 11.70
C GLU A 68 -4.22 0.56 10.63
N LEU A 69 -3.45 -0.41 10.14
CA LEU A 69 -3.90 -1.37 9.13
C LEU A 69 -4.44 -2.63 9.82
N ASP A 70 -5.69 -2.99 9.54
CA ASP A 70 -6.20 -4.31 9.90
C ASP A 70 -5.64 -5.35 8.94
N TYR A 71 -4.65 -6.12 9.40
CA TYR A 71 -4.03 -7.19 8.60
C TYR A 71 -5.02 -8.29 8.18
N SER A 72 -6.09 -8.52 8.95
CA SER A 72 -7.13 -9.49 8.59
C SER A 72 -7.98 -8.96 7.44
N GLU A 73 -8.28 -7.65 7.42
CA GLU A 73 -8.93 -6.99 6.30
C GLU A 73 -8.08 -7.14 5.04
N ILE A 74 -6.79 -6.77 5.10
CA ILE A 74 -5.85 -6.87 3.97
C ILE A 74 -5.72 -8.32 3.45
N ALA A 75 -5.58 -9.30 4.34
CA ALA A 75 -5.44 -10.71 3.95
C ALA A 75 -6.66 -11.20 3.15
N LYS A 76 -7.88 -10.84 3.55
CA LYS A 76 -9.11 -11.19 2.83
C LYS A 76 -9.13 -10.64 1.41
N ILE A 77 -8.60 -9.43 1.19
CA ILE A 77 -8.50 -8.82 -0.15
C ILE A 77 -7.54 -9.61 -1.03
N VAL A 78 -6.34 -9.88 -0.50
CA VAL A 78 -5.29 -10.59 -1.25
C VAL A 78 -5.79 -11.97 -1.67
N VAL A 79 -6.37 -12.73 -0.74
CA VAL A 79 -6.94 -14.06 -1.04
C VAL A 79 -8.10 -13.96 -2.04
N GLY A 80 -9.00 -12.97 -1.87
CA GLY A 80 -10.13 -12.76 -2.78
C GLY A 80 -9.72 -12.40 -4.21
N TRP A 81 -8.62 -11.65 -4.39
CA TRP A 81 -8.08 -11.31 -5.70
C TRP A 81 -7.31 -12.44 -6.36
N LEU A 82 -6.56 -13.23 -5.58
CA LEU A 82 -5.78 -14.34 -6.11
C LEU A 82 -6.64 -15.51 -6.60
N LYS A 83 -7.89 -15.63 -6.13
CA LYS A 83 -8.83 -16.70 -6.51
C LYS A 83 -8.18 -18.09 -6.45
N LEU A 84 -7.49 -18.37 -5.33
CA LEU A 84 -6.68 -19.57 -5.17
C LEU A 84 -7.54 -20.84 -5.29
N PRO A 85 -7.18 -21.79 -6.18
CA PRO A 85 -7.91 -23.04 -6.33
C PRO A 85 -7.78 -23.90 -5.06
N GLN A 86 -8.82 -24.69 -4.77
CA GLN A 86 -8.85 -25.61 -3.63
C GLN A 86 -8.42 -27.03 -4.05
N PRO A 87 -7.90 -27.84 -3.11
CA PRO A 87 -7.68 -27.54 -1.68
C PRO A 87 -6.47 -26.63 -1.43
N TRP A 88 -6.48 -25.89 -0.31
CA TRP A 88 -5.36 -25.03 0.07
C TRP A 88 -4.29 -25.80 0.84
N VAL A 89 -3.02 -25.47 0.57
CA VAL A 89 -1.86 -25.95 1.33
C VAL A 89 -1.32 -24.80 2.16
N LEU A 90 -1.23 -24.98 3.47
CA LEU A 90 -0.64 -24.01 4.37
C LEU A 90 0.89 -24.15 4.32
N SER A 91 1.57 -23.12 3.80
CA SER A 91 3.03 -22.99 3.89
C SER A 91 3.37 -21.98 4.99
N LEU A 92 4.21 -22.39 5.94
CA LEU A 92 4.68 -21.55 7.03
C LEU A 92 6.20 -21.47 6.95
N ASP A 93 6.70 -20.24 6.96
CA ASP A 93 8.12 -19.95 7.08
C ASP A 93 8.30 -18.79 8.06
N ARG A 94 9.44 -18.77 8.78
CA ARG A 94 9.72 -17.72 9.75
C ARG A 94 10.55 -16.62 9.09
N THR A 95 10.10 -15.39 9.24
CA THR A 95 10.88 -14.21 8.87
C THR A 95 11.15 -13.37 10.12
N THR A 96 12.40 -12.92 10.28
CA THR A 96 12.78 -11.97 11.33
C THR A 96 13.02 -10.63 10.66
N TRP A 97 12.31 -9.60 11.12
CA TRP A 97 12.55 -8.23 10.69
C TRP A 97 13.50 -7.57 11.68
N GLU A 98 14.75 -7.43 11.27
CA GLU A 98 15.78 -6.75 12.05
C GLU A 98 15.89 -5.31 11.56
N LEU A 99 15.90 -4.37 12.50
CA LEU A 99 16.25 -3.00 12.20
C LEU A 99 17.77 -2.98 11.95
N GLY A 100 18.20 -2.53 10.78
CA GLY A 100 19.63 -2.53 10.44
C GLY A 100 20.45 -1.76 11.49
N GLU A 101 21.49 -2.41 12.01
CA GLU A 101 22.55 -1.72 12.76
C GLU A 101 23.54 -1.12 11.74
N HIS A 102 23.82 0.17 11.87
CA HIS A 102 24.87 0.80 11.06
C HIS A 102 26.23 0.32 11.58
N CYS A 103 26.97 -0.45 10.76
CA CYS A 103 28.41 -0.63 10.94
C CYS A 103 29.16 0.66 10.63
#